data_AF-A0A7U7D0M8-F1
#
_entry.id   AF-A0A7U7D0M8-F1
#
_cell.length_a   1.000
_cell.length_b   1.000
_cell.length_c   1.000
_cell.angle_alpha   90.00
_cell.angle_beta   90.00
_cell.angle_gamma   90.00
#
_symmetry.space_group_name_H-M   'P 1'
#
loop_
_entity.id
_entity.type
_entity.pdbx_description
1 polymer ?
#
loop_
_entity_poly.entity_id
_entity_poly.type
_entity_poly.pdbx_seq_one_letter_code
_entity_poly.pdbx_strand_id
1 'polypeptide(L)'
;MEISEDFLFQSVKEIIKQSREKVFRIANSTLLLTYWKIGKLIVEDEQQGKERAEYGKYTLKKLSQKFTLEFGKGFDYTNLSNMRKFYTAFPIVDTLSQQLSWSHYRLLSSQDNKDKRYYYLNESVQNNWNVRDLITQLSEFYYAQKRMRPL
;
A
#
# COMPACT_ATOMS: atom_id res chain seq x y z
N MET A 1 -38.30 -4.82 29.13
CA MET A 1 -36.97 -5.21 29.63
C MET A 1 -36.03 -5.57 28.48
N GLU A 2 -36.49 -6.25 27.42
CA GLU A 2 -35.70 -6.57 26.20
C GLU A 2 -35.12 -5.36 25.44
N ILE A 3 -35.84 -4.23 25.37
CA ILE A 3 -35.38 -3.03 24.62
C ILE A 3 -34.08 -2.44 25.22
N SER A 4 -33.89 -2.57 26.54
CA SER A 4 -32.71 -2.02 27.24
C SER A 4 -31.44 -2.85 27.00
N GLU A 5 -31.59 -4.15 26.82
CA GLU A 5 -30.48 -5.08 26.63
C GLU A 5 -29.94 -4.99 25.19
N ASP A 6 -30.84 -4.86 24.20
CA ASP A 6 -30.45 -4.59 22.82
C ASP A 6 -29.78 -3.21 22.67
N PHE A 7 -30.29 -2.17 23.35
CA PHE A 7 -29.64 -0.86 23.35
C PHE A 7 -28.22 -0.91 23.95
N LEU A 8 -28.04 -1.60 25.08
CA LEU A 8 -26.72 -1.78 25.69
C LEU A 8 -25.78 -2.55 24.74
N PHE A 9 -26.26 -3.63 24.13
CA PHE A 9 -25.48 -4.42 23.19
C PHE A 9 -25.04 -3.61 21.96
N GLN A 10 -25.95 -2.86 21.33
CA GLN A 10 -25.60 -2.00 20.18
C GLN A 10 -24.61 -0.91 20.58
N SER A 11 -24.78 -0.31 21.76
CA SER A 11 -23.87 0.73 22.26
C SER A 11 -22.45 0.18 22.46
N VAL A 12 -22.32 -0.98 23.11
CA VAL A 12 -21.03 -1.65 23.33
C VAL A 12 -20.41 -2.07 21.98
N LYS A 13 -21.20 -2.63 21.07
CA LYS A 13 -20.77 -3.03 19.72
C LYS A 13 -20.21 -1.84 18.94
N GLU A 14 -20.87 -0.68 19.00
CA GLU A 14 -20.42 0.53 18.32
C GLU A 14 -19.12 1.07 18.91
N ILE A 15 -18.97 1.08 20.24
CA ILE A 15 -17.70 1.47 20.90
C ILE A 15 -16.55 0.55 20.45
N ILE A 16 -16.77 -0.77 20.40
CA ILE A 16 -15.76 -1.73 19.95
C ILE A 16 -15.39 -1.47 18.48
N LYS A 17 -16.38 -1.25 17.62
CA LYS A 17 -16.18 -0.97 16.20
C LYS A 17 -15.35 0.31 16.00
N GLN A 18 -15.74 1.41 16.62
CA GLN A 18 -15.04 2.69 16.53
C GLN A 18 -13.61 2.60 17.07
N SER A 19 -13.41 1.89 18.18
CA SER A 19 -12.07 1.66 18.75
C SER A 19 -11.17 0.90 17.78
N ARG A 20 -11.67 -0.20 17.19
CA ARG A 20 -10.93 -0.99 16.20
C ARG A 20 -10.60 -0.18 14.95
N GLU A 21 -11.55 0.59 14.43
CA GLU A 21 -11.33 1.47 13.27
C GLU A 21 -10.29 2.55 13.56
N LYS A 22 -10.29 3.11 14.77
CA LYS A 22 -9.30 4.11 15.19
C LYS A 22 -7.90 3.51 15.26
N VAL A 23 -7.74 2.36 15.91
CA VAL A 23 -6.45 1.64 15.99
C VAL A 23 -5.97 1.28 14.58
N PHE A 24 -6.85 0.78 13.73
CA PHE A 24 -6.53 0.46 12.34
C PHE A 24 -6.01 1.68 11.57
N ARG A 25 -6.72 2.82 11.63
CA ARG A 25 -6.31 4.05 10.92
C ARG A 25 -4.94 4.57 11.37
N ILE A 26 -4.69 4.57 12.68
CA ILE A 26 -3.41 4.99 13.24
C ILE A 26 -2.29 4.03 12.80
N ALA A 27 -2.50 2.73 12.97
CA ALA A 27 -1.51 1.72 12.58
C ALA A 27 -1.22 1.77 11.08
N ASN A 28 -2.26 1.89 10.24
CA ASN A 28 -2.11 1.99 8.79
C ASN A 28 -1.31 3.23 8.39
N SER A 29 -1.64 4.40 8.93
CA SER A 29 -0.95 5.65 8.62
C SER A 29 0.53 5.60 9.00
N THR A 30 0.83 5.09 10.20
CA THR A 30 2.21 4.90 10.67
C THR A 30 2.97 3.91 9.79
N LEU A 31 2.32 2.82 9.39
CA LEU A 31 2.92 1.81 8.51
C LEU A 31 3.26 2.38 7.14
N LEU A 32 2.31 3.08 6.50
CA LEU A 32 2.50 3.70 5.20
C LEU A 32 3.61 4.75 5.22
N LEU A 33 3.63 5.61 6.25
CA LEU A 33 4.69 6.60 6.40
C LEU A 33 6.06 5.94 6.59
N THR A 34 6.13 4.87 7.38
CA THR A 34 7.37 4.12 7.61
C THR A 34 7.88 3.50 6.31
N TYR A 35 7.02 2.81 5.57
CA TYR A 35 7.36 2.18 4.30
C TYR A 35 7.73 3.20 3.22
N TRP A 36 7.06 4.36 3.20
CA TRP A 36 7.41 5.47 2.32
C TRP A 36 8.81 6.02 2.64
N LYS A 37 9.12 6.24 3.92
CA LYS A 37 10.45 6.73 4.36
C LYS A 37 11.56 5.74 4.03
N ILE A 38 11.32 4.44 4.24
CA ILE A 38 12.29 3.40 3.85
C ILE A 38 12.51 3.42 2.34
N GLY A 39 11.43 3.49 1.55
CA GLY A 39 11.51 3.60 0.10
C GLY A 39 12.31 4.81 -0.36
N LYS A 40 12.11 5.96 0.27
CA LYS A 40 12.86 7.19 0.03
C LYS A 40 14.36 6.99 0.25
N LEU A 41 14.74 6.46 1.41
CA LEU A 41 16.15 6.20 1.75
C LEU A 41 16.82 5.24 0.75
N ILE A 42 16.10 4.20 0.32
CA ILE A 42 16.61 3.26 -0.70
C ILE A 42 16.88 3.98 -2.03
N VAL A 43 15.93 4.80 -2.50
CA VAL A 43 16.08 5.51 -3.78
C VAL A 43 17.18 6.56 -3.71
N GLU A 44 17.30 7.30 -2.61
CA GLU A 44 18.36 8.28 -2.41
C GLU A 44 19.76 7.63 -2.38
N ASP A 45 19.92 6.48 -1.71
CA ASP A 45 21.18 5.72 -1.69
C ASP A 45 21.55 5.19 -3.09
N GLU A 46 20.58 4.68 -3.86
CA GLU A 46 20.79 4.21 -5.23
C GLU A 46 21.23 5.33 -6.19
N GLN A 47 20.72 6.55 -6.00
CA GLN A 47 21.09 7.72 -6.81
C GLN A 47 22.52 8.20 -6.52
N GLN A 48 22.97 8.11 -5.26
CA GLN A 48 24.34 8.46 -4.86
C GLN A 48 25.36 7.40 -5.33
N GLY A 49 24.96 6.13 -5.33
CA GLY A 49 25.76 5.01 -5.83
C GLY A 49 25.60 4.78 -7.33
N LYS A 50 26.09 5.69 -8.18
CA LYS A 50 26.18 5.57 -9.67
C LYS A 50 25.15 4.61 -10.30
N GLU A 51 23.96 5.12 -10.65
CA GLU A 51 22.86 4.49 -11.41
C GLU A 51 23.17 3.15 -12.13
N ARG A 52 23.38 2.07 -11.37
CA ARG A 52 23.48 0.72 -11.93
C ARG A 52 22.37 -0.10 -11.30
N ALA A 53 21.46 -0.58 -12.13
CA ALA A 53 20.40 -1.48 -11.70
C ALA A 53 20.94 -2.72 -10.93
N GLU A 54 22.19 -3.12 -11.21
CA GLU A 54 22.90 -4.17 -10.46
C GLU A 54 23.28 -3.74 -9.03
N TYR A 55 23.69 -2.49 -8.83
CA TYR A 55 24.04 -1.94 -7.51
C TYR A 55 22.80 -1.93 -6.60
N GLY A 56 21.67 -1.41 -7.07
CA GLY A 56 20.42 -1.40 -6.31
C GLY A 56 19.94 -2.79 -5.92
N LYS A 57 20.02 -3.78 -6.83
CA LYS A 57 19.68 -5.18 -6.54
C LYS A 57 20.59 -5.78 -5.46
N TYR A 58 21.90 -5.52 -5.52
CA TYR A 58 22.85 -6.00 -4.53
C TYR A 58 22.61 -5.37 -3.15
N THR A 59 22.43 -4.05 -3.11
CA THR A 59 22.15 -3.30 -1.88
C THR A 59 20.87 -3.79 -1.20
N LEU A 60 19.77 -3.93 -1.95
CA LEU A 60 18.51 -4.45 -1.43
C LEU A 60 18.65 -5.87 -0.86
N LYS A 61 19.38 -6.76 -1.55
CA LYS A 61 19.61 -8.12 -1.07
C LYS A 61 20.35 -8.12 0.27
N LYS A 62 21.43 -7.33 0.39
CA LYS A 62 22.20 -7.21 1.63
C LYS A 62 21.38 -6.59 2.76
N LEU A 63 20.62 -5.53 2.49
CA LEU A 63 19.74 -4.90 3.47
C LEU A 63 18.65 -5.87 3.94
N SER A 64 18.03 -6.62 3.03
CA SER A 64 17.00 -7.59 3.40
C SER A 64 17.50 -8.68 4.33
N GLN A 65 18.73 -9.17 4.14
CA GLN A 65 19.32 -10.18 5.02
C GLN A 65 19.48 -9.65 6.44
N LYS A 66 19.99 -8.41 6.58
CA LYS A 66 20.16 -7.76 7.88
C LYS A 66 18.82 -7.47 8.55
N PHE A 67 17.90 -6.83 7.84
CA PHE A 67 16.61 -6.46 8.43
C PHE A 67 15.70 -7.65 8.69
N THR A 68 15.76 -8.71 7.87
CA THR A 68 15.02 -9.94 8.18
C THR A 68 15.58 -10.62 9.43
N LEU A 69 16.90 -10.56 9.65
CA LEU A 69 17.50 -11.10 10.87
C LEU A 69 17.11 -10.27 12.11
N GLU A 70 17.08 -8.95 12.00
CA GLU A 70 16.81 -8.03 13.12
C GLU A 70 15.32 -7.86 13.44
N PHE A 71 14.48 -7.74 12.41
CA PHE A 71 13.05 -7.39 12.53
C PHE A 71 12.10 -8.49 12.05
N GLY A 72 12.62 -9.52 11.38
CA GLY A 72 11.81 -10.66 10.94
C GLY A 72 10.93 -10.39 9.71
N LYS A 73 9.75 -11.02 9.71
CA LYS A 73 8.81 -11.03 8.58
C LYS A 73 8.38 -9.60 8.23
N GLY A 74 8.39 -9.28 6.93
CA GLY A 74 8.02 -7.96 6.42
C GLY A 74 9.21 -7.06 6.10
N PHE A 75 10.45 -7.50 6.36
CA PHE A 75 11.66 -6.79 5.92
C PHE A 75 12.54 -7.64 4.99
N ASP A 76 11.89 -8.57 4.29
CA ASP A 76 12.51 -9.34 3.22
C ASP A 76 12.74 -8.49 1.95
N TYR A 77 13.48 -9.07 1.01
CA TYR A 77 13.82 -8.42 -0.25
C TYR A 77 12.58 -7.94 -1.01
N THR A 78 11.52 -8.74 -1.02
CA THR A 78 10.28 -8.42 -1.74
C THR A 78 9.61 -7.20 -1.13
N ASN A 79 9.52 -7.12 0.20
CA ASN A 79 8.87 -5.98 0.83
C ASN A 79 9.72 -4.70 0.71
N LEU A 80 11.05 -4.77 0.85
CA LEU A 80 11.92 -3.61 0.59
C LEU A 80 11.83 -3.13 -0.86
N SER A 81 11.78 -4.05 -1.82
CA SER A 81 11.56 -3.73 -3.24
C SER A 81 10.20 -3.05 -3.47
N ASN A 82 9.15 -3.49 -2.76
CA ASN A 82 7.85 -2.83 -2.81
C ASN A 82 7.88 -1.44 -2.16
N MET A 83 8.59 -1.25 -1.04
CA MET A 83 8.76 0.07 -0.41
C MET A 83 9.47 1.05 -1.34
N ARG A 84 10.53 0.59 -2.02
CA ARG A 84 11.21 1.35 -3.07
C ARG A 84 10.25 1.77 -4.18
N LYS A 85 9.52 0.81 -4.77
CA LYS A 85 8.51 1.09 -5.81
C LYS A 85 7.43 2.05 -5.32
N PHE A 86 7.02 1.91 -4.07
CA PHE A 86 6.02 2.75 -3.45
C PHE A 86 6.45 4.22 -3.40
N TYR A 87 7.66 4.50 -2.94
CA TYR A 87 8.20 5.85 -2.96
C TYR A 87 8.34 6.41 -4.39
N THR A 88 8.87 5.62 -5.33
CA THR A 88 8.96 6.02 -6.74
C THR A 88 7.58 6.34 -7.34
N ALA A 89 6.55 5.57 -6.97
CA ALA A 89 5.20 5.74 -7.48
C ALA A 89 4.45 6.94 -6.86
N PHE A 90 4.73 7.24 -5.60
CA PHE A 90 4.09 8.28 -4.79
C PHE A 90 5.15 9.14 -4.08
N PRO A 91 5.89 9.99 -4.81
CA PRO A 91 6.99 10.76 -4.23
C PRO A 91 6.55 11.87 -3.26
N ILE A 92 5.24 12.18 -3.19
CA ILE A 92 4.66 13.18 -2.28
C ILE A 92 3.84 12.45 -1.22
N VAL A 93 4.33 12.43 0.02
CA VAL A 93 3.70 11.71 1.13
C VAL A 93 2.28 12.21 1.44
N ASP A 94 2.02 13.51 1.24
CA ASP A 94 0.71 14.12 1.52
C ASP A 94 -0.41 13.63 0.58
N THR A 95 -0.04 12.98 -0.54
CA THR A 95 -1.03 12.38 -1.46
C THR A 95 -1.52 11.01 -1.01
N LEU A 96 -0.96 10.47 0.08
CA LEU A 96 -1.36 9.17 0.61
C LEU A 96 -2.67 9.27 1.41
N SER A 97 -3.71 8.62 0.92
CA SER A 97 -4.94 8.38 1.68
C SER A 97 -4.73 7.33 2.77
N GLN A 98 -5.11 7.67 4.00
CA GLN A 98 -5.13 6.78 5.16
C GLN A 98 -6.24 5.70 5.08
N GLN A 99 -7.18 5.86 4.14
CA GLN A 99 -8.26 4.89 3.91
C GLN A 99 -7.76 3.66 3.13
N LEU A 100 -6.67 3.82 2.37
CA LEU A 100 -6.06 2.72 1.62
C LEU A 100 -5.00 2.02 2.45
N SER A 101 -5.05 0.70 2.49
CA SER A 101 -4.04 -0.12 3.18
C SER A 101 -2.75 -0.30 2.37
N TRP A 102 -1.68 -0.78 3.01
CA TRP A 102 -0.44 -1.16 2.33
C TRP A 102 -0.64 -2.04 1.09
N SER A 103 -1.57 -2.99 1.15
CA SER A 103 -1.88 -3.88 0.03
C SER A 103 -2.43 -3.13 -1.19
N HIS A 104 -3.23 -2.07 -0.99
CA HIS A 104 -3.68 -1.21 -2.09
C HIS A 104 -2.49 -0.51 -2.74
N TYR A 105 -1.65 0.14 -1.93
CA TYR A 105 -0.48 0.84 -2.44
C TYR A 105 0.51 -0.08 -3.14
N ARG A 106 0.68 -1.32 -2.69
CA ARG A 106 1.50 -2.31 -3.39
C ARG A 106 0.99 -2.59 -4.82
N LEU A 107 -0.33 -2.73 -4.99
CA LEU A 107 -0.95 -2.96 -6.30
C LEU A 107 -0.92 -1.71 -7.20
N LEU A 108 -1.14 -0.54 -6.61
CA LEU A 108 -1.12 0.74 -7.33
C LEU A 108 0.30 1.10 -7.76
N SER A 109 1.30 0.85 -6.90
CA SER A 109 2.71 1.12 -7.21
C SER A 109 3.28 0.23 -8.31
N SER A 110 2.65 -0.91 -8.59
CA SER A 110 3.04 -1.77 -9.71
C SER A 110 2.42 -1.35 -11.04
N GLN A 111 1.55 -0.34 -11.07
CA GLN A 111 1.01 0.19 -12.33
C GLN A 111 2.01 1.16 -12.95
N ASP A 112 2.48 0.88 -14.16
CA ASP A 112 3.47 1.72 -14.85
C ASP A 112 2.87 3.08 -15.27
N ASN A 113 1.61 3.09 -15.68
CA ASN A 113 0.91 4.31 -16.09
C ASN A 113 0.47 5.13 -14.86
N LYS A 114 1.01 6.35 -14.75
CA LYS A 114 0.72 7.30 -13.66
C LYS A 114 -0.76 7.68 -13.59
N ASP A 115 -1.38 8.01 -14.72
CA ASP A 115 -2.78 8.46 -14.74
C ASP A 115 -3.72 7.34 -14.30
N LYS A 116 -3.47 6.11 -14.79
CA LYS A 116 -4.17 4.91 -14.33
C LYS A 116 -4.01 4.72 -12.83
N ARG A 117 -2.80 4.85 -12.29
CA ARG A 117 -2.52 4.72 -10.85
C ARG A 117 -3.37 5.68 -10.01
N TYR A 118 -3.40 6.96 -10.36
CA TYR A 118 -4.16 7.96 -9.61
C TYR A 118 -5.67 7.83 -9.81
N TYR A 119 -6.13 7.43 -11.00
CA TYR A 119 -7.53 7.10 -11.25
C TYR A 119 -8.02 6.02 -10.27
N TYR A 120 -7.34 4.86 -10.25
CA TYR A 120 -7.74 3.77 -9.35
C TYR A 120 -7.55 4.10 -7.87
N LEU A 121 -6.56 4.93 -7.51
CA LEU A 121 -6.42 5.43 -6.14
C LEU A 121 -7.66 6.22 -5.72
N ASN A 122 -8.09 7.18 -6.55
CA ASN A 122 -9.24 8.04 -6.26
C ASN A 122 -10.54 7.23 -6.23
N GLU A 123 -10.76 6.35 -7.21
CA GLU A 123 -11.93 5.47 -7.26
C GLU A 123 -11.97 4.54 -6.04
N SER A 124 -10.83 4.00 -5.61
CA SER A 124 -10.78 3.16 -4.41
C SER A 124 -11.18 3.92 -3.15
N VAL A 125 -10.75 5.18 -3.02
CA VAL A 125 -11.12 6.04 -1.89
C VAL A 125 -12.60 6.42 -1.95
N GLN A 126 -13.08 6.89 -3.11
CA GLN A 126 -14.45 7.37 -3.27
C GLN A 126 -15.49 6.25 -3.08
N ASN A 127 -15.21 5.07 -3.61
CA ASN A 127 -16.13 3.93 -3.55
C ASN A 127 -15.86 2.96 -2.39
N ASN A 128 -14.91 3.28 -1.50
CA ASN A 128 -14.48 2.43 -0.39
C ASN A 128 -14.10 1.00 -0.84
N TRP A 129 -13.43 0.87 -1.98
CA TRP A 129 -13.01 -0.43 -2.51
C TRP A 129 -12.04 -1.08 -1.55
N ASN A 130 -12.30 -2.35 -1.24
CA ASN A 130 -11.31 -3.20 -0.63
C ASN A 130 -10.29 -3.69 -1.68
N VAL A 131 -9.25 -4.38 -1.23
CA VAL A 131 -8.17 -4.86 -2.10
C VAL A 131 -8.68 -5.77 -3.22
N ARG A 132 -9.71 -6.58 -2.97
CA ARG A 132 -10.31 -7.48 -3.97
C ARG A 132 -11.07 -6.68 -5.02
N ASP A 133 -11.84 -5.68 -4.61
CA ASP A 133 -12.57 -4.81 -5.54
C ASP A 133 -11.59 -4.10 -6.48
N LEU A 134 -10.49 -3.55 -5.94
CA LEU A 134 -9.42 -2.96 -6.75
C LEU A 134 -8.82 -3.96 -7.74
N ILE A 135 -8.56 -5.20 -7.33
CA ILE A 135 -8.04 -6.26 -8.22
C ILE A 135 -9.03 -6.55 -9.35
N THR A 136 -10.31 -6.67 -9.03
CA THR A 136 -11.37 -6.90 -10.02
C THR A 136 -11.40 -5.77 -11.05
N GLN A 137 -11.43 -4.52 -10.58
CA GLN A 137 -11.50 -3.33 -11.42
C GLN A 137 -10.25 -3.15 -12.31
N LEU A 138 -9.07 -3.49 -11.80
CA LEU A 138 -7.84 -3.51 -12.60
C LEU A 138 -7.86 -4.62 -13.68
N SER A 139 -8.45 -5.77 -13.36
CA SER A 139 -8.54 -6.92 -14.27
C SER A 139 -9.54 -6.67 -15.39
N GLU A 140 -10.72 -6.15 -15.07
CA GLU A 140 -11.76 -5.79 -16.05
C GLU A 140 -11.21 -4.83 -17.12
N PHE A 141 -10.49 -3.80 -16.69
CA PHE A 141 -9.84 -2.86 -17.61
C PHE A 141 -8.79 -3.54 -18.51
N TYR A 142 -7.96 -4.43 -17.95
CA TYR A 142 -6.97 -5.17 -18.73
C TYR A 142 -7.64 -6.03 -19.82
N TYR A 143 -8.71 -6.74 -19.49
CA TYR A 143 -9.47 -7.53 -20.46
C TYR A 143 -10.17 -6.65 -21.51
N ALA A 144 -10.73 -5.50 -21.11
CA ALA A 144 -11.33 -4.55 -22.03
C ALA A 144 -10.31 -4.00 -23.03
N GLN A 145 -9.12 -3.61 -22.58
CA GLN A 145 -8.04 -3.16 -23.46
C GLN A 145 -7.58 -4.23 -24.45
N LYS A 146 -7.47 -5.50 -24.00
CA LYS A 146 -7.08 -6.61 -24.86
C LYS A 146 -8.12 -6.89 -25.96
N ARG A 147 -9.40 -6.70 -25.68
CA ARG A 147 -10.50 -6.88 -26.66
C ARG A 147 -10.54 -5.78 -27.74
N MET A 148 -10.02 -4.59 -27.45
CA MET A 148 -10.06 -3.45 -28.39
C MET A 148 -8.84 -3.35 -29.32
N ARG A 149 -7.82 -4.21 -29.18
CA ARG A 149 -6.71 -4.28 -30.13
C ARG A 149 -7.05 -5.27 -31.26
N PRO A 150 -7.15 -4.85 -32.52
CA PRO A 150 -7.30 -5.79 -33.63
C PRO A 150 -6.03 -6.62 -33.81
N LEU A 151 -6.21 -7.85 -34.34
CA LEU A 151 -5.14 -8.80 -34.67
C LEU A 151 -4.19 -8.24 -35.74
#